data_AF-A0A7N8XJ22-F1
#
_entry.id   AF-A0A7N8XJ22-F1
#
_cell.length_a   1.000
_cell.length_b   1.000
_cell.length_c   1.000
_cell.angle_alpha   90.00
_cell.angle_beta   90.00
_cell.angle_gamma   90.00
#
_symmetry.space_group_name_H-M   'P 1'
#
loop_
_entity.id
_entity.type
_entity.pdbx_description
1 polymer ?
#
loop_
_entity_poly.entity_id
_entity_poly.type
_entity_poly.pdbx_seq_one_letter_code
_entity_poly.pdbx_strand_id
1 'polypeptide(L)'
;NSTLFFVSDYVQDHWKEDAFFGYQFLNGVNPMMIQRCTTLPRNFPVTDDMVFLSGQGSLTDEMKKRNIFLCDYKLLDGLKANTINGKKQYLMAPLVLLHKRPDNTLMPIAIQQTPADDNPIFLPTDSEYDWLIAKIFVRSADFNEHQMNVHLLLTHLLAEVFAVSLLRNIPMVHPLYKLLIPHMRYTLQINVLARRNLISKTGSFTKFTASGGEAMTTILKRSMSSLTYRSLCIPEDIADRGLEDVPNFYYRDDGLKLWDIIHRFVQGVLSYYYKKDTEVQDDPELQKWISDIFEHGFLSQAATGGL
;
A
#
# COMPACT_ATOMS: atom_id res chain seq x y z
N ASN A 1 0.19 -11.64 37.62
CA ASN A 1 -0.85 -11.36 36.61
C ASN A 1 -0.31 -10.43 35.55
N SER A 2 0.35 -11.00 34.55
CA SER A 2 0.78 -10.29 33.34
C SER A 2 -0.36 -10.32 32.33
N THR A 3 -1.11 -9.24 32.22
CA THR A 3 -2.13 -9.07 31.18
C THR A 3 -1.39 -9.00 29.84
N LEU A 4 -1.49 -10.05 29.02
CA LEU A 4 -1.15 -9.92 27.60
C LEU A 4 -2.15 -8.93 27.02
N PHE A 5 -1.69 -7.71 26.72
CA PHE A 5 -2.47 -6.79 25.91
C PHE A 5 -2.47 -7.30 24.47
N PHE A 6 -3.63 -7.78 24.00
CA PHE A 6 -3.78 -8.09 22.59
C PHE A 6 -3.95 -6.79 21.80
N VAL A 7 -3.39 -6.73 20.60
CA VAL A 7 -3.52 -5.57 19.69
C VAL A 7 -5.00 -5.23 19.45
N SER A 8 -5.89 -6.22 19.46
CA SER A 8 -7.34 -6.03 19.34
C SER A 8 -7.95 -5.21 20.48
N ASP A 9 -7.47 -5.40 21.71
CA ASP A 9 -8.01 -4.73 22.89
C ASP A 9 -7.64 -3.24 22.84
N TYR A 10 -6.39 -2.95 22.47
CA TYR A 10 -5.94 -1.57 22.23
C TYR A 10 -6.75 -0.90 21.11
N VAL A 11 -6.97 -1.59 19.98
CA VAL A 11 -7.80 -1.04 18.90
C VAL A 11 -9.22 -0.77 19.40
N GLN A 12 -9.82 -1.70 20.13
CA GLN A 12 -11.18 -1.53 20.67
C GLN A 12 -11.32 -0.30 21.56
N ASP A 13 -10.30 -0.01 22.37
CA ASP A 13 -10.32 1.13 23.29
C ASP A 13 -10.00 2.46 22.58
N HIS A 14 -9.16 2.44 21.54
CA HIS A 14 -8.57 3.65 20.94
C HIS A 14 -9.03 3.97 19.50
N TRP A 15 -9.85 3.14 18.84
CA TRP A 15 -10.22 3.33 17.42
C TRP A 15 -10.90 4.66 17.08
N LYS A 16 -11.51 5.32 18.08
CA LYS A 16 -12.14 6.63 17.90
C LYS A 16 -11.15 7.80 17.94
N GLU A 17 -9.95 7.59 18.46
CA GLU A 17 -8.95 8.65 18.64
C GLU A 17 -8.31 9.07 17.33
N ASP A 18 -8.19 10.38 17.11
CA ASP A 18 -7.56 10.94 15.91
C ASP A 18 -6.07 10.60 15.82
N ALA A 19 -5.37 10.60 16.96
CA ALA A 19 -3.97 10.21 17.02
C ALA A 19 -3.78 8.74 16.60
N PHE A 20 -4.67 7.85 17.04
CA PHE A 20 -4.60 6.44 16.66
C PHE A 20 -5.05 6.20 15.20
N PHE A 21 -5.98 6.99 14.70
CA PHE A 21 -6.32 7.00 13.27
C PHE A 21 -5.12 7.40 12.41
N GLY A 22 -4.44 8.49 12.76
CA GLY A 22 -3.22 8.94 12.07
C GLY A 22 -2.06 7.95 12.19
N TYR A 23 -1.85 7.37 13.38
CA TYR A 23 -0.82 6.37 13.65
C TYR A 23 -0.90 5.17 12.70
N GLN A 24 -2.11 4.71 12.35
CA GLN A 24 -2.30 3.53 11.49
C GLN A 24 -1.79 3.73 10.06
N PHE A 25 -1.64 4.96 9.57
CA PHE A 25 -1.03 5.22 8.25
C PHE A 25 0.49 5.06 8.24
N LEU A 26 1.14 5.09 9.41
CA LEU A 26 2.57 4.85 9.55
C LEU A 26 2.86 3.42 10.02
N ASN A 27 2.07 2.92 10.96
CA ASN A 27 2.41 1.71 11.72
C ASN A 27 1.25 0.72 11.84
N GLY A 28 0.18 0.93 11.06
CA GLY A 28 -0.94 0.01 10.99
C GLY A 28 -0.73 -1.08 9.94
N VAL A 29 -1.83 -1.70 9.53
CA VAL A 29 -1.82 -2.79 8.54
C VAL A 29 -1.45 -2.33 7.11
N ASN A 30 -1.63 -1.04 6.80
CA ASN A 30 -1.37 -0.49 5.47
C ASN A 30 -0.56 0.81 5.51
N PRO A 31 0.78 0.73 5.68
CA PRO A 31 1.66 1.89 5.70
C PRO A 31 2.03 2.43 4.29
N MET A 32 1.28 2.02 3.25
CA MET A 32 1.62 2.31 1.85
C MET A 32 0.89 3.53 1.27
N MET A 33 -0.14 4.05 1.95
CA MET A 33 -1.01 5.09 1.38
C MET A 33 -0.52 6.51 1.61
N ILE A 34 0.17 6.74 2.72
CA ILE A 34 0.60 8.08 3.11
C ILE A 34 1.74 8.56 2.23
N GLN A 35 1.70 9.83 1.85
CA GLN A 35 2.78 10.53 1.17
C GLN A 35 2.86 11.98 1.63
N ARG A 36 4.02 12.60 1.45
CA ARG A 36 4.25 14.02 1.70
C ARG A 36 3.35 14.86 0.77
N CYS A 37 2.62 15.82 1.31
CA CYS A 37 1.85 16.76 0.50
C CYS A 37 2.63 18.06 0.31
N THR A 38 3.02 18.35 -0.93
CA THR A 38 3.68 19.62 -1.31
C THR A 38 2.69 20.59 -1.96
N THR A 39 1.56 20.09 -2.46
CA THR A 39 0.48 20.86 -3.06
C THR A 39 -0.82 20.07 -2.92
N LEU A 40 -1.90 20.74 -2.53
CA LEU A 40 -3.21 20.10 -2.45
C LEU A 40 -3.73 19.70 -3.85
N PRO A 41 -4.36 18.53 -4.00
CA PRO A 41 -5.09 18.19 -5.21
C PRO A 41 -6.17 19.22 -5.51
N ARG A 42 -6.37 19.56 -6.80
CA ARG A 42 -7.38 20.56 -7.21
C ARG A 42 -8.81 20.17 -6.81
N ASN A 43 -9.07 18.87 -6.77
CA ASN A 43 -10.34 18.29 -6.36
C ASN A 43 -10.46 18.15 -4.83
N PHE A 44 -9.53 18.71 -4.04
CA PHE A 44 -9.59 18.73 -2.57
C PHE A 44 -9.41 20.17 -2.05
N PRO A 45 -10.45 21.01 -2.15
CA PRO A 45 -10.37 22.44 -1.88
C PRO A 45 -10.37 22.76 -0.37
N VAL A 46 -9.47 22.15 0.40
CA VAL A 46 -9.26 22.48 1.82
C VAL A 46 -8.62 23.87 1.92
N THR A 47 -9.17 24.72 2.78
CA THR A 47 -8.66 26.08 3.01
C THR A 47 -7.97 26.21 4.37
N ASP A 48 -7.17 27.27 4.56
CA ASP A 48 -6.49 27.54 5.84
C ASP A 48 -7.50 27.69 6.99
N ASP A 49 -8.63 28.37 6.76
CA ASP A 49 -9.69 28.59 7.76
C ASP A 49 -10.43 27.30 8.16
N MET A 50 -10.42 26.27 7.31
CA MET A 50 -11.02 24.97 7.64
C MET A 50 -10.19 24.21 8.68
N VAL A 51 -8.87 24.29 8.61
CA VAL A 51 -7.97 23.41 9.37
C VAL A 51 -7.17 24.12 10.46
N PHE A 52 -7.10 25.45 10.42
CA PHE A 52 -6.48 26.27 11.45
C PHE A 52 -7.50 27.21 12.08
N LEU A 53 -7.43 27.34 13.41
CA LEU A 53 -8.25 28.32 14.13
C LEU A 53 -7.83 29.74 13.72
N SER A 54 -8.73 30.48 13.08
CA SER A 54 -8.68 31.94 12.85
C SER A 54 -7.26 32.55 12.74
N GLY A 55 -6.53 32.21 11.67
CA GLY A 55 -5.22 32.80 11.35
C GLY A 55 -4.01 32.23 12.10
N GLN A 56 -4.17 31.14 12.86
CA GLN A 56 -3.06 30.49 13.58
C GLN A 56 -2.14 29.63 12.72
N GLY A 57 -2.44 29.46 11.42
CA GLY A 57 -1.61 28.65 10.54
C GLY A 57 -1.93 28.89 9.07
N SER A 58 -1.02 28.40 8.22
CA SER A 58 -1.23 28.34 6.77
C SER A 58 -0.80 26.97 6.26
N LEU A 59 -1.64 26.36 5.43
CA LEU A 59 -1.35 25.07 4.79
C LEU A 59 -0.11 25.18 3.93
N THR A 60 0.05 26.32 3.26
CA THR A 60 1.23 26.60 2.42
C THR A 60 2.51 26.56 3.23
N ASP A 61 2.52 27.17 4.42
CA ASP A 61 3.70 27.20 5.27
C ASP A 61 3.95 25.85 5.94
N GLU A 62 2.91 25.13 6.37
CA GLU A 62 3.06 23.78 6.92
C GLU A 62 3.48 22.75 5.85
N MET A 63 3.06 22.90 4.59
CA MET A 63 3.57 22.12 3.46
C MET A 63 5.06 22.39 3.21
N LYS A 64 5.49 23.68 3.22
CA LYS A 64 6.91 24.05 3.10
C LYS A 64 7.75 23.49 4.26
N LYS A 65 7.21 23.50 5.48
CA LYS A 65 7.83 22.87 6.66
C LYS A 65 7.80 21.35 6.62
N ARG A 66 7.18 20.74 5.61
CA ARG A 66 7.02 19.29 5.50
C ARG A 66 6.29 18.74 6.74
N ASN A 67 5.13 19.32 7.06
CA ASN A 67 4.26 18.85 8.13
C ASN A 67 2.92 18.31 7.61
N ILE A 68 2.59 18.52 6.34
CA ILE A 68 1.32 18.06 5.73
C ILE A 68 1.55 16.79 4.91
N PHE A 69 0.60 15.87 5.02
CA PHE A 69 0.58 14.58 4.33
C PHE A 69 -0.79 14.32 3.72
N LEU A 70 -0.81 13.51 2.68
CA LEU A 70 -2.02 13.13 1.95
C LEU A 70 -2.08 11.60 1.83
N CYS A 71 -3.27 11.04 2.05
CA CYS A 71 -3.62 9.70 1.59
C CYS A 71 -4.71 9.83 0.52
N ASP A 72 -4.49 9.24 -0.65
CA ASP A 72 -5.38 9.33 -1.81
C ASP A 72 -5.83 7.93 -2.27
N TYR A 73 -7.12 7.67 -2.17
CA TYR A 73 -7.75 6.39 -2.52
C TYR A 73 -8.41 6.40 -3.91
N LYS A 74 -7.96 7.26 -4.84
CA LYS A 74 -8.48 7.37 -6.22
C LYS A 74 -8.60 6.06 -6.99
N LEU A 75 -7.83 5.02 -6.65
CA LEU A 75 -7.95 3.70 -7.30
C LEU A 75 -9.34 3.09 -7.11
N LEU A 76 -10.05 3.49 -6.05
CA LEU A 76 -11.40 3.08 -5.72
C LEU A 76 -12.49 3.94 -6.40
N ASP A 77 -12.12 5.01 -7.09
CA ASP A 77 -13.07 5.95 -7.66
C ASP A 77 -13.90 5.33 -8.80
N GLY A 78 -15.20 5.62 -8.80
CA GLY A 78 -16.17 5.11 -9.77
C GLY A 78 -16.35 3.59 -9.77
N LEU A 79 -15.85 2.87 -8.76
CA LEU A 79 -16.01 1.41 -8.71
C LEU A 79 -17.44 0.99 -8.38
N LYS A 80 -17.92 -0.02 -9.10
CA LYS A 80 -19.20 -0.65 -8.82
C LYS A 80 -19.07 -1.57 -7.60
N ALA A 81 -19.59 -1.10 -6.48
CA ALA A 81 -19.65 -1.88 -5.25
C ALA A 81 -20.52 -3.14 -5.38
N ASN A 82 -20.20 -4.12 -4.56
CA ASN A 82 -20.85 -5.42 -4.51
C ASN A 82 -22.29 -5.37 -3.96
N THR A 83 -23.03 -6.47 -4.10
CA THR A 83 -24.31 -6.70 -3.44
C THR A 83 -24.19 -7.93 -2.55
N ILE A 84 -24.39 -7.76 -1.25
CA ILE A 84 -24.27 -8.83 -0.25
C ILE A 84 -25.65 -9.13 0.32
N ASN A 85 -26.10 -10.38 0.21
CA ASN A 85 -27.42 -10.82 0.70
C ASN A 85 -28.58 -9.93 0.22
N GLY A 86 -28.54 -9.53 -1.06
CA GLY A 86 -29.53 -8.64 -1.67
C GLY A 86 -29.40 -7.16 -1.28
N LYS A 87 -28.43 -6.79 -0.43
CA LYS A 87 -28.19 -5.42 0.01
C LYS A 87 -27.02 -4.79 -0.74
N LYS A 88 -27.28 -3.67 -1.40
CA LYS A 88 -26.26 -2.87 -2.08
C LYS A 88 -25.19 -2.41 -1.07
N GLN A 89 -23.92 -2.63 -1.41
CA GLN A 89 -22.77 -2.12 -0.66
C GLN A 89 -22.28 -0.81 -1.29
N TYR A 90 -21.33 -0.16 -0.62
CA TYR A 90 -20.80 1.14 -1.04
C TYR A 90 -19.27 1.13 -0.95
N LEU A 91 -18.64 1.82 -1.89
CA LEU A 91 -17.21 2.09 -1.92
C LEU A 91 -17.03 3.59 -2.06
N MET A 92 -16.04 4.11 -1.35
CA MET A 92 -15.66 5.52 -1.38
C MET A 92 -14.20 5.61 -1.82
N ALA A 93 -13.82 6.75 -2.39
CA ALA A 93 -12.45 7.05 -2.80
C ALA A 93 -11.94 8.30 -2.08
N PRO A 94 -11.70 8.20 -0.75
CA PRO A 94 -11.45 9.37 0.05
C PRO A 94 -10.09 10.04 -0.23
N LEU A 95 -10.05 11.34 0.05
CA LEU A 95 -8.83 12.10 0.26
C LEU A 95 -8.72 12.44 1.75
N VAL A 96 -7.55 12.21 2.33
CA VAL A 96 -7.29 12.43 3.76
C VAL A 96 -6.10 13.33 3.91
N LEU A 97 -6.28 14.48 4.54
CA LEU A 97 -5.20 15.39 4.88
C LEU A 97 -4.79 15.16 6.33
N LEU A 98 -3.49 14.99 6.56
CA LEU A 98 -2.92 14.84 7.90
C LEU A 98 -1.87 15.90 8.17
N HIS A 99 -1.78 16.33 9.44
CA HIS A 99 -0.80 17.29 9.94
C HIS A 99 0.04 16.66 11.05
N LYS A 100 1.36 16.75 10.90
CA LYS A 100 2.32 16.41 11.96
C LYS A 100 2.45 17.59 12.91
N ARG A 101 2.06 17.38 14.16
CA ARG A 101 2.19 18.35 15.25
C ARG A 101 3.64 18.44 15.76
N PRO A 102 3.99 19.48 16.55
CA PRO A 102 5.33 19.63 17.14
C PRO A 102 5.76 18.47 18.05
N ASP A 103 4.81 17.77 18.67
CA ASP A 103 5.05 16.55 19.46
C ASP A 103 5.24 15.29 18.61
N ASN A 104 5.33 15.45 17.29
CA ASN A 104 5.46 14.39 16.29
C ASN A 104 4.24 13.46 16.18
N THR A 105 3.09 13.82 16.76
CA THR A 105 1.83 13.11 16.50
C THR A 105 1.29 13.49 15.12
N LEU A 106 0.79 12.48 14.39
CA LEU A 106 0.18 12.67 13.08
C LEU A 106 -1.34 12.70 13.25
N MET A 107 -1.97 13.81 12.91
CA MET A 107 -3.38 14.05 13.16
C MET A 107 -4.15 14.23 11.86
N PRO A 108 -5.28 13.55 11.64
CA PRO A 108 -6.18 13.89 10.55
C PRO A 108 -6.76 15.30 10.76
N ILE A 109 -6.77 16.12 9.70
CA ILE A 109 -7.28 17.50 9.74
C ILE A 109 -8.40 17.77 8.73
N ALA A 110 -8.52 16.95 7.67
CA ALA A 110 -9.63 17.02 6.73
C ALA A 110 -9.83 15.68 6.03
N ILE A 111 -11.09 15.31 5.77
CA ILE A 111 -11.47 14.13 4.98
C ILE A 111 -12.53 14.53 3.96
N GLN A 112 -12.32 14.22 2.69
CA GLN A 112 -13.38 14.24 1.69
C GLN A 112 -13.64 12.81 1.24
N GLN A 113 -14.85 12.29 1.46
CA GLN A 113 -15.16 10.86 1.26
C GLN A 113 -15.11 10.45 -0.23
N THR A 114 -15.59 11.32 -1.11
CA THR A 114 -15.53 11.18 -2.57
C THR A 114 -15.42 12.59 -3.16
N PRO A 115 -14.32 12.95 -3.83
CA PRO A 115 -14.14 14.29 -4.38
C PRO A 115 -15.24 14.67 -5.38
N ALA A 116 -16.11 15.61 -5.02
CA ALA A 116 -17.17 16.17 -5.84
C ALA A 116 -17.63 17.52 -5.28
N ASP A 117 -18.18 18.40 -6.12
CA ASP A 117 -18.62 19.75 -5.72
C ASP A 117 -19.73 19.73 -4.65
N ASP A 118 -20.52 18.65 -4.61
CA ASP A 118 -21.63 18.45 -3.66
C ASP A 118 -21.26 17.58 -2.45
N ASN A 119 -20.02 17.11 -2.34
CA ASN A 119 -19.59 16.26 -1.22
C ASN A 119 -18.76 17.06 -0.20
N PRO A 120 -19.24 17.18 1.06
CA PRO A 120 -18.57 17.97 2.09
C PRO A 120 -17.16 17.48 2.40
N ILE A 121 -16.32 18.43 2.81
CA ILE A 121 -15.06 18.17 3.51
C ILE A 121 -15.39 18.11 4.99
N PHE A 122 -15.20 16.94 5.58
CA PHE A 122 -15.39 16.71 7.01
C PHE A 122 -14.13 17.14 7.78
N LEU A 123 -14.34 17.73 8.94
CA LEU A 123 -13.31 18.29 9.80
C LEU A 123 -13.40 17.70 11.21
N PRO A 124 -12.30 17.64 11.98
CA PRO A 124 -12.33 17.23 13.38
C PRO A 124 -13.21 18.12 14.28
N THR A 125 -13.56 19.33 13.81
CA THR A 125 -14.44 20.29 14.49
C THR A 125 -15.92 20.08 14.20
N ASP A 126 -16.27 19.17 13.29
CA ASP A 126 -17.66 18.80 13.03
C ASP A 126 -18.24 18.05 14.24
N SER A 127 -19.53 17.68 14.16
CA SER A 127 -20.14 16.88 15.21
C SER A 127 -19.39 15.55 15.40
N GLU A 128 -19.40 15.02 16.63
CA GLU A 128 -18.68 13.77 16.98
C GLU A 128 -18.94 12.65 15.96
N TYR A 129 -20.22 12.47 15.58
CA TYR A 129 -20.63 11.39 14.70
C TYR A 129 -20.33 11.67 13.21
N ASP A 130 -20.37 12.92 12.77
CA ASP A 130 -20.00 13.28 11.39
C ASP A 130 -18.51 13.04 11.15
N TRP A 131 -17.67 13.44 12.11
CA TRP A 131 -16.23 13.17 12.02
C TRP A 131 -15.92 11.69 12.16
N LEU A 132 -16.57 10.99 13.08
CA LEU A 132 -16.36 9.56 13.28
C LEU A 132 -16.75 8.75 12.03
N ILE A 133 -17.89 9.06 11.39
CA ILE A 133 -18.31 8.34 10.18
C ILE A 133 -17.36 8.60 9.02
N ALA A 134 -16.84 9.83 8.87
CA ALA A 134 -15.82 10.14 7.86
C ALA A 134 -14.57 9.27 8.01
N LYS A 135 -14.06 9.13 9.24
CA LYS A 135 -12.93 8.23 9.54
C LYS A 135 -13.27 6.76 9.26
N ILE A 136 -14.47 6.29 9.59
CA ILE A 136 -14.91 4.92 9.30
C ILE A 136 -14.90 4.63 7.80
N PHE A 137 -15.39 5.57 6.96
CA PHE A 137 -15.35 5.41 5.51
C PHE A 137 -13.91 5.34 4.97
N VAL A 138 -12.98 6.10 5.54
CA VAL A 138 -11.56 5.97 5.22
C VAL A 138 -11.01 4.60 5.60
N ARG A 139 -11.29 4.08 6.81
CA ARG A 139 -10.83 2.74 7.20
C ARG A 139 -11.45 1.63 6.32
N SER A 140 -12.69 1.82 5.85
CA SER A 140 -13.31 0.93 4.87
C SER A 140 -12.60 0.99 3.51
N ALA A 141 -12.30 2.18 2.99
CA ALA A 141 -11.52 2.33 1.76
C ALA A 141 -10.13 1.68 1.91
N ASP A 142 -9.44 1.95 3.03
CA ASP A 142 -8.14 1.38 3.35
C ASP A 142 -8.15 -0.14 3.40
N PHE A 143 -9.20 -0.75 3.96
CA PHE A 143 -9.36 -2.20 3.94
C PHE A 143 -9.40 -2.76 2.51
N ASN A 144 -10.15 -2.11 1.61
CA ASN A 144 -10.29 -2.59 0.23
C ASN A 144 -8.98 -2.43 -0.56
N GLU A 145 -8.31 -1.29 -0.42
CA GLU A 145 -7.02 -1.03 -1.05
C GLU A 145 -5.93 -1.95 -0.51
N HIS A 146 -5.82 -2.07 0.81
CA HIS A 146 -4.88 -2.98 1.47
C HIS A 146 -5.06 -4.42 1.00
N GLN A 147 -6.27 -4.96 1.06
CA GLN A 147 -6.47 -6.37 0.78
C GLN A 147 -6.28 -6.72 -0.68
N MET A 148 -6.73 -5.87 -1.61
CA MET A 148 -6.68 -6.17 -3.04
C MET A 148 -5.37 -5.78 -3.69
N ASN A 149 -4.83 -4.60 -3.37
CA ASN A 149 -3.59 -4.14 -3.95
C ASN A 149 -2.40 -4.58 -3.09
N VAL A 150 -2.22 -3.95 -1.93
CA VAL A 150 -0.98 -4.07 -1.13
C VAL A 150 -0.70 -5.51 -0.69
N HIS A 151 -1.73 -6.24 -0.28
CA HIS A 151 -1.61 -7.62 0.17
C HIS A 151 -1.70 -8.61 -1.01
N LEU A 152 -2.85 -8.67 -1.70
CA LEU A 152 -3.04 -9.70 -2.73
C LEU A 152 -2.15 -9.48 -3.96
N LEU A 153 -2.12 -8.28 -4.55
CA LEU A 153 -1.34 -8.05 -5.77
C LEU A 153 0.16 -8.01 -5.48
N LEU A 154 0.59 -7.09 -4.59
CA LEU A 154 2.01 -6.74 -4.44
C LEU A 154 2.82 -7.81 -3.70
N THR A 155 2.20 -8.64 -2.85
CA THR A 155 2.91 -9.75 -2.19
C THR A 155 2.54 -11.10 -2.80
N HIS A 156 1.27 -11.48 -2.83
CA HIS A 156 0.88 -12.82 -3.27
C HIS A 156 1.08 -13.04 -4.77
N LEU A 157 0.39 -12.26 -5.62
CA LEU A 157 0.38 -12.50 -7.07
C LEU A 157 1.76 -12.22 -7.69
N LEU A 158 2.45 -11.18 -7.24
CA LEU A 158 3.79 -10.87 -7.72
C LEU A 158 4.83 -11.92 -7.27
N ALA A 159 4.77 -12.42 -6.04
CA ALA A 159 5.65 -13.53 -5.63
C ALA A 159 5.41 -14.80 -6.44
N GLU A 160 4.17 -15.06 -6.88
CA GLU A 160 3.87 -16.19 -7.77
C GLU A 160 4.50 -16.01 -9.15
N VAL A 161 4.52 -14.79 -9.71
CA VAL A 161 5.24 -14.49 -10.96
C VAL A 161 6.72 -14.88 -10.83
N PHE A 162 7.38 -14.42 -9.77
CA PHE A 162 8.80 -14.73 -9.53
C PHE A 162 9.03 -16.24 -9.35
N ALA A 163 8.15 -16.92 -8.60
CA ALA A 163 8.24 -18.36 -8.39
C ALA A 163 8.06 -19.16 -9.69
N VAL A 164 7.08 -18.80 -10.52
CA VAL A 164 6.81 -19.49 -11.79
C VAL A 164 7.98 -19.30 -12.75
N SER A 165 8.49 -18.09 -12.92
CA SER A 165 9.65 -17.85 -13.79
C SER A 165 10.91 -18.57 -13.28
N LEU A 166 11.16 -18.57 -11.97
CA LEU A 166 12.29 -19.30 -11.38
C LEU A 166 12.25 -20.79 -11.74
N LEU A 167 11.10 -21.44 -11.57
CA LEU A 167 10.91 -22.87 -11.84
C LEU A 167 10.97 -23.22 -13.33
N ARG A 168 10.66 -22.28 -14.22
CA ARG A 168 10.68 -22.49 -15.68
C ARG A 168 12.06 -22.30 -16.29
N ASN A 169 12.83 -21.34 -15.77
CA ASN A 169 13.98 -20.79 -16.49
C ASN A 169 15.32 -21.02 -15.80
N ILE A 170 15.34 -21.27 -14.48
CA ILE A 170 16.59 -21.45 -13.73
C ILE A 170 16.69 -22.90 -13.22
N PRO A 171 17.73 -23.68 -13.61
CA PRO A 171 17.89 -25.06 -13.16
C PRO A 171 18.32 -25.14 -11.70
N MET A 172 18.04 -26.28 -11.04
CA MET A 172 18.33 -26.49 -9.61
C MET A 172 19.82 -26.35 -9.22
N VAL A 173 20.73 -26.50 -10.20
CA VAL A 173 22.17 -26.33 -9.99
C VAL A 173 22.59 -24.86 -9.93
N HIS A 174 21.81 -23.95 -10.54
CA HIS A 174 22.14 -22.54 -10.65
C HIS A 174 22.15 -21.84 -9.27
N PRO A 175 23.09 -20.92 -8.99
CA PRO A 175 23.17 -20.23 -7.71
C PRO A 175 21.90 -19.45 -7.35
N LEU A 176 21.29 -18.76 -8.33
CA LEU A 176 20.04 -18.03 -8.13
C LEU A 176 18.88 -18.94 -7.70
N TYR A 177 18.78 -20.17 -8.23
CA TYR A 177 17.75 -21.13 -7.80
C TYR A 177 17.91 -21.46 -6.32
N LYS A 178 19.14 -21.80 -5.90
CA LYS A 178 19.44 -22.19 -4.52
C LYS A 178 19.16 -21.05 -3.55
N LEU A 179 19.43 -19.81 -3.98
CA LEU A 179 19.16 -18.61 -3.22
C LEU A 179 17.65 -18.36 -3.07
N LEU A 180 16.89 -18.42 -4.16
CA LEU A 180 15.49 -17.99 -4.17
C LEU A 180 14.49 -19.07 -3.77
N ILE A 181 14.74 -20.36 -4.02
CA ILE A 181 13.75 -21.42 -3.81
C ILE A 181 13.16 -21.48 -2.38
N PRO A 182 13.90 -21.21 -1.28
CA PRO A 182 13.33 -21.23 0.06
C PRO A 182 12.29 -20.12 0.27
N HIS A 183 12.43 -18.98 -0.42
CA HIS A 183 11.55 -17.82 -0.31
C HIS A 183 10.24 -17.97 -1.10
N MET A 184 10.14 -19.01 -1.94
CA MET A 184 8.98 -19.27 -2.81
C MET A 184 8.12 -20.43 -2.29
N ARG A 185 8.47 -20.99 -1.13
CA ARG A 185 7.79 -22.16 -0.56
C ARG A 185 6.31 -21.87 -0.32
N TYR A 186 5.46 -22.71 -0.87
CA TYR A 186 4.00 -22.66 -0.78
C TYR A 186 3.29 -21.48 -1.45
N THR A 187 3.99 -20.53 -2.06
CA THR A 187 3.40 -19.39 -2.78
C THR A 187 2.38 -19.83 -3.84
N LEU A 188 2.76 -20.80 -4.69
CA LEU A 188 1.85 -21.32 -5.73
C LEU A 188 0.59 -21.97 -5.13
N GLN A 189 0.78 -22.76 -4.07
CA GLN A 189 -0.33 -23.48 -3.43
C GLN A 189 -1.32 -22.51 -2.77
N ILE A 190 -0.83 -21.54 -2.00
CA ILE A 190 -1.72 -20.59 -1.32
C ILE A 190 -2.47 -19.71 -2.33
N ASN A 191 -1.83 -19.32 -3.44
CA ASN A 191 -2.49 -18.52 -4.46
C ASN A 191 -3.55 -19.30 -5.24
N VAL A 192 -3.33 -20.60 -5.49
CA VAL A 192 -4.37 -21.50 -6.04
C VAL A 192 -5.57 -21.57 -5.08
N LEU A 193 -5.33 -21.71 -3.78
CA LEU A 193 -6.39 -21.72 -2.77
C LEU A 193 -7.12 -20.37 -2.70
N ALA A 194 -6.41 -19.25 -2.77
CA ALA A 194 -7.00 -17.91 -2.80
C ALA A 194 -7.89 -17.74 -4.04
N ARG A 195 -7.41 -18.11 -5.23
CA ARG A 195 -8.21 -18.08 -6.48
C ARG A 195 -9.49 -18.92 -6.38
N ARG A 196 -9.46 -20.05 -5.66
CA ARG A 196 -10.61 -20.94 -5.52
C ARG A 196 -11.60 -20.47 -4.44
N ASN A 197 -11.10 -20.09 -3.27
CA ASN A 197 -11.90 -19.95 -2.05
C ASN A 197 -12.04 -18.50 -1.59
N LEU A 198 -11.13 -17.60 -1.97
CA LEU A 198 -11.13 -16.21 -1.51
C LEU A 198 -11.72 -15.29 -2.58
N ILE A 199 -11.09 -15.24 -3.76
CA ILE A 199 -11.40 -14.28 -4.83
C ILE A 199 -12.23 -14.86 -5.98
N SER A 200 -12.77 -16.08 -5.83
CA SER A 200 -13.67 -16.64 -6.82
C SER A 200 -15.06 -15.99 -6.75
N LYS A 201 -15.90 -16.29 -7.75
CA LYS A 201 -17.32 -15.85 -7.79
C LYS A 201 -18.13 -16.28 -6.55
N THR A 202 -17.71 -17.34 -5.85
CA THR A 202 -18.36 -17.84 -4.63
C THR A 202 -17.44 -17.78 -3.41
N GLY A 203 -16.30 -17.10 -3.54
CA GLY A 203 -15.30 -16.97 -2.50
C GLY A 203 -15.66 -15.94 -1.43
N SER A 204 -14.89 -15.92 -0.34
CA SER A 204 -15.17 -15.06 0.82
C SER A 204 -15.19 -13.57 0.47
N PHE A 205 -14.31 -13.09 -0.42
CA PHE A 205 -14.30 -11.67 -0.80
C PHE A 205 -15.60 -11.27 -1.49
N THR A 206 -16.07 -12.07 -2.43
CA THR A 206 -17.36 -11.86 -3.12
C THR A 206 -18.56 -11.95 -2.17
N LYS A 207 -18.47 -12.75 -1.10
CA LYS A 207 -19.56 -12.91 -0.14
C LYS A 207 -19.65 -11.81 0.91
N PHE A 208 -18.51 -11.23 1.31
CA PHE A 208 -18.44 -10.44 2.55
C PHE A 208 -17.82 -9.05 2.41
N THR A 209 -17.37 -8.65 1.22
CA THR A 209 -16.69 -7.36 1.03
C THR A 209 -17.37 -6.48 0.00
N ALA A 210 -17.30 -5.16 0.22
CA ALA A 210 -17.85 -4.16 -0.69
C ALA A 210 -17.12 -4.12 -2.04
N SER A 211 -15.82 -4.44 -2.06
CA SER A 211 -15.04 -4.58 -3.30
C SER A 211 -15.13 -5.96 -3.96
N GLY A 212 -15.96 -6.87 -3.44
CA GLY A 212 -16.21 -8.16 -4.07
C GLY A 212 -16.80 -8.04 -5.49
N GLY A 213 -16.69 -9.10 -6.29
CA GLY A 213 -17.21 -9.12 -7.65
C GLY A 213 -16.37 -8.31 -8.64
N GLU A 214 -16.99 -7.39 -9.36
CA GLU A 214 -16.36 -6.64 -10.46
C GLU A 214 -15.29 -5.66 -9.96
N ALA A 215 -15.55 -4.97 -8.84
CA ALA A 215 -14.63 -4.00 -8.26
C ALA A 215 -13.24 -4.59 -7.99
N MET A 216 -13.15 -5.80 -7.43
CA MET A 216 -11.89 -6.51 -7.19
C MET A 216 -11.04 -6.64 -8.46
N THR A 217 -11.65 -7.04 -9.58
CA THR A 217 -10.91 -7.18 -10.84
C THR A 217 -10.42 -5.83 -11.34
N THR A 218 -11.23 -4.78 -11.19
CA THR A 218 -10.87 -3.43 -11.60
C THR A 218 -9.76 -2.84 -10.72
N ILE A 219 -9.79 -3.04 -9.39
CA ILE A 219 -8.73 -2.63 -8.47
C ILE A 219 -7.41 -3.28 -8.87
N LEU A 220 -7.39 -4.60 -9.06
CA LEU A 220 -6.18 -5.33 -9.46
C LEU A 220 -5.61 -4.81 -10.79
N LYS A 221 -6.46 -4.57 -11.79
CA LYS A 221 -6.03 -4.04 -13.09
C LYS A 221 -5.45 -2.62 -12.98
N ARG A 222 -6.14 -1.72 -12.27
CA ARG A 222 -5.67 -0.34 -12.08
C ARG A 222 -4.35 -0.32 -11.29
N SER A 223 -4.27 -1.11 -10.22
CA SER A 223 -3.06 -1.22 -9.39
C SER A 223 -1.87 -1.74 -10.20
N MET A 224 -2.09 -2.77 -11.02
CA MET A 224 -1.05 -3.30 -11.91
C MET A 224 -0.57 -2.26 -12.93
N SER A 225 -1.48 -1.43 -13.46
CA SER A 225 -1.13 -0.39 -14.43
C SER A 225 -0.36 0.79 -13.83
N SER A 226 -0.47 1.01 -12.51
CA SER A 226 0.27 2.05 -11.79
C SER A 226 1.54 1.54 -11.09
N LEU A 227 1.76 0.22 -11.08
CA LEU A 227 2.90 -0.40 -10.43
C LEU A 227 4.19 0.05 -11.11
N THR A 228 5.25 0.28 -10.34
CA THR A 228 6.60 0.49 -10.88
C THR A 228 7.60 -0.38 -10.14
N TYR A 229 8.73 -0.72 -10.76
CA TYR A 229 9.78 -1.45 -10.05
C TYR A 229 10.28 -0.67 -8.82
N ARG A 230 10.43 0.66 -8.94
CA ARG A 230 10.80 1.53 -7.82
C ARG A 230 9.86 1.41 -6.63
N SER A 231 8.54 1.32 -6.87
CA SER A 231 7.56 1.16 -5.78
C SER A 231 7.64 -0.19 -5.05
N LEU A 232 8.38 -1.17 -5.57
CA LEU A 232 8.65 -2.46 -4.92
C LEU A 232 9.94 -2.44 -4.09
N CYS A 233 10.76 -1.40 -4.24
CA CYS A 233 12.01 -1.23 -3.53
C CYS A 233 11.79 -0.22 -2.39
N ILE A 234 11.86 -0.67 -1.14
CA ILE A 234 11.48 0.15 0.01
C ILE A 234 12.30 1.46 0.15
N PRO A 235 13.62 1.52 -0.15
CA PRO A 235 14.34 2.81 -0.10
C PRO A 235 13.77 3.83 -1.10
N GLU A 236 13.54 3.39 -2.34
CA GLU A 236 12.99 4.21 -3.41
C GLU A 236 11.54 4.62 -3.13
N ASP A 237 10.69 3.69 -2.69
CA ASP A 237 9.29 4.00 -2.33
C ASP A 237 9.19 5.04 -1.20
N ILE A 238 10.01 4.90 -0.14
CA ILE A 238 10.04 5.85 0.98
C ILE A 238 10.51 7.23 0.53
N ALA A 239 11.52 7.29 -0.34
CA ALA A 239 12.04 8.53 -0.90
C ALA A 239 11.02 9.19 -1.85
N ASP A 240 10.43 8.42 -2.76
CA ASP A 240 9.45 8.89 -3.75
C ASP A 240 8.18 9.41 -3.06
N ARG A 241 7.76 8.83 -1.93
CA ARG A 241 6.67 9.34 -1.08
C ARG A 241 7.08 10.49 -0.15
N GLY A 242 8.36 10.84 -0.08
CA GLY A 242 8.89 11.95 0.73
C GLY A 242 8.82 11.70 2.24
N LEU A 243 9.05 10.46 2.67
CA LEU A 243 8.81 10.00 4.04
C LEU A 243 10.09 9.70 4.84
N GLU A 244 11.28 9.98 4.31
CA GLU A 244 12.57 9.67 4.94
C GLU A 244 12.74 10.32 6.33
N ASP A 245 12.18 11.52 6.53
CA ASP A 245 12.35 12.35 7.72
C ASP A 245 11.17 12.28 8.70
N VAL A 246 10.21 11.38 8.47
CA VAL A 246 9.00 11.27 9.29
C VAL A 246 9.32 10.59 10.63
N PRO A 247 9.06 11.23 11.78
CA PRO A 247 9.28 10.60 13.08
C PRO A 247 8.25 9.49 13.35
N ASN A 248 8.58 8.56 14.25
CA ASN A 248 7.68 7.49 14.70
C ASN A 248 7.13 6.61 13.56
N PHE A 249 7.92 6.39 12.50
CA PHE A 249 7.54 5.58 11.35
C PHE A 249 8.30 4.25 11.35
N TYR A 250 7.84 3.31 12.17
CA TYR A 250 8.54 2.07 12.47
C TYR A 250 8.56 1.09 11.28
N TYR A 251 7.52 1.06 10.45
CA TYR A 251 7.52 0.28 9.20
C TYR A 251 8.72 0.65 8.32
N ARG A 252 8.97 1.96 8.12
CA ARG A 252 10.14 2.44 7.39
C ARG A 252 11.43 2.03 8.10
N ASP A 253 11.54 2.36 9.38
CA ASP A 253 12.80 2.20 10.13
C ASP A 253 13.25 0.75 10.16
N ASP A 254 12.33 -0.19 10.37
CA ASP A 254 12.64 -1.62 10.41
C ASP A 254 12.71 -2.23 9.01
N GLY A 255 11.85 -1.78 8.10
CA GLY A 255 11.86 -2.20 6.70
C GLY A 255 13.18 -1.86 5.98
N LEU A 256 13.72 -0.65 6.19
CA LEU A 256 15.01 -0.25 5.61
C LEU A 256 16.18 -1.07 6.17
N LYS A 257 16.16 -1.40 7.48
CA LYS A 257 17.17 -2.28 8.09
C LYS A 257 17.09 -3.68 7.50
N LEU A 258 15.89 -4.24 7.38
CA LEU A 258 15.69 -5.57 6.78
C LEU A 258 16.12 -5.59 5.31
N TRP A 259 15.81 -4.54 4.56
CA TRP A 259 16.28 -4.37 3.19
C TRP A 259 17.80 -4.41 3.09
N ASP A 260 18.51 -3.62 3.90
CA ASP A 260 19.98 -3.62 3.92
C ASP A 260 20.56 -5.00 4.26
N ILE A 261 19.99 -5.69 5.25
CA ILE A 261 20.42 -7.04 5.65
C ILE A 261 20.25 -8.02 4.47
N ILE A 262 19.08 -8.02 3.84
CA ILE A 262 18.77 -8.90 2.70
C ILE A 262 19.66 -8.55 1.51
N HIS A 263 19.85 -7.26 1.21
CA HIS A 263 20.69 -6.79 0.12
C HIS A 263 22.14 -7.26 0.31
N ARG A 264 22.74 -7.06 1.50
CA ARG A 264 24.10 -7.53 1.80
C ARG A 264 24.23 -9.05 1.71
N PHE A 265 23.21 -9.79 2.15
CA PHE A 265 23.19 -11.24 2.02
C PHE A 265 23.17 -11.68 0.55
N VAL A 266 22.25 -11.14 -0.26
CA VAL A 266 22.14 -11.43 -1.69
C VAL A 266 23.43 -11.06 -2.42
N GLN A 267 23.96 -9.86 -2.17
CA GLN A 267 25.22 -9.40 -2.74
C GLN A 267 26.38 -10.34 -2.38
N GLY A 268 26.53 -10.72 -1.10
CA GLY A 268 27.58 -11.63 -0.65
C GLY A 268 27.53 -13.00 -1.33
N VAL A 269 26.33 -13.56 -1.51
CA VAL A 269 26.13 -14.83 -2.22
C VAL A 269 26.46 -14.69 -3.70
N LEU A 270 25.86 -13.70 -4.39
CA LEU A 270 26.00 -13.57 -5.84
C LEU A 270 27.41 -13.16 -6.26
N SER A 271 28.10 -12.31 -5.48
CA SER A 271 29.50 -11.96 -5.72
C SER A 271 30.46 -13.14 -5.60
N TYR A 272 30.05 -14.27 -5.01
CA TYR A 272 30.84 -15.50 -5.06
C TYR A 272 30.84 -16.11 -6.47
N TYR A 273 29.72 -16.03 -7.18
CA TYR A 273 29.50 -16.67 -8.48
C TYR A 273 29.77 -15.74 -9.67
N TYR A 274 29.34 -14.48 -9.58
CA TYR A 274 29.55 -13.46 -10.62
C TYR A 274 30.59 -12.45 -10.15
N LYS A 275 31.73 -12.39 -10.85
CA LYS A 275 32.87 -11.51 -10.56
C LYS A 275 32.86 -10.23 -11.38
N LYS A 276 32.14 -10.22 -12.50
CA LYS A 276 32.07 -9.11 -13.46
C LYS A 276 30.68 -9.01 -14.03
N ASP A 277 30.28 -7.80 -14.40
CA ASP A 277 28.98 -7.53 -15.03
C ASP A 277 28.78 -8.33 -16.33
N THR A 278 29.85 -8.58 -17.08
CA THR A 278 29.81 -9.41 -18.30
C THR A 278 29.34 -10.84 -18.00
N GLU A 279 29.72 -11.42 -16.85
CA GLU A 279 29.27 -12.77 -16.48
C GLU A 279 27.76 -12.81 -16.18
N VAL A 280 27.18 -11.69 -15.73
CA VAL A 280 25.72 -11.54 -15.54
C VAL A 280 25.02 -11.36 -16.89
N GLN A 281 25.59 -10.53 -17.77
CA GLN A 281 25.07 -10.27 -19.11
C GLN A 281 25.08 -11.52 -19.99
N ASP A 282 26.14 -12.32 -19.89
CA ASP A 282 26.37 -13.51 -20.69
C ASP A 282 25.64 -14.75 -20.17
N ASP A 283 24.94 -14.67 -19.03
CA ASP A 283 24.16 -15.78 -18.46
C ASP A 283 22.78 -15.91 -19.13
N PRO A 284 22.59 -16.87 -20.06
CA PRO A 284 21.36 -16.96 -20.81
C PRO A 284 20.16 -17.43 -19.96
N GLU A 285 20.41 -18.15 -18.86
CA GLU A 285 19.36 -18.61 -17.94
C GLU A 285 18.82 -17.44 -17.14
N LEU A 286 19.72 -16.57 -16.65
CA LEU A 286 19.35 -15.33 -15.98
C LEU A 286 18.59 -14.38 -16.91
N GLN A 287 19.08 -14.16 -18.14
CA GLN A 287 18.41 -13.29 -19.11
C GLN A 287 17.01 -13.80 -19.46
N LYS A 288 16.84 -15.12 -19.60
CA LYS A 288 15.53 -15.72 -19.84
C LYS A 288 14.60 -15.58 -18.63
N TRP A 289 15.11 -15.78 -17.42
CA TRP A 289 14.34 -15.65 -16.19
C TRP A 289 13.77 -14.24 -16.01
N ILE A 290 14.59 -13.22 -16.19
CA ILE A 290 14.13 -11.84 -16.05
C ILE A 290 13.19 -11.42 -17.19
N SER A 291 13.43 -11.93 -18.41
CA SER A 291 12.54 -11.69 -19.55
C SER A 291 11.15 -12.32 -19.35
N ASP A 292 11.06 -13.56 -18.84
CA ASP A 292 9.78 -14.25 -18.56
C ASP A 292 8.98 -13.51 -17.45
N ILE A 293 9.67 -12.91 -16.47
CA ILE A 293 9.06 -12.03 -15.47
C ILE A 293 8.50 -10.76 -16.13
N PHE A 294 9.30 -10.08 -16.93
CA PHE A 294 8.88 -8.82 -17.57
C PHE A 294 7.71 -9.04 -18.56
N GLU A 295 7.81 -10.06 -19.42
CA GLU A 295 6.84 -10.33 -20.47
C GLU A 295 5.50 -10.82 -19.89
N HIS A 296 5.53 -11.77 -18.95
CA HIS A 296 4.31 -12.42 -18.47
C HIS A 296 3.84 -11.90 -17.12
N GLY A 297 4.75 -11.44 -16.27
CA GLY A 297 4.42 -10.82 -14.99
C GLY A 297 4.01 -9.37 -15.14
N PHE A 298 4.82 -8.58 -15.83
CA PHE A 298 4.60 -7.14 -16.04
C PHE A 298 3.95 -6.79 -17.38
N LEU A 299 3.56 -7.80 -18.16
CA LEU A 299 2.83 -7.65 -19.43
C LEU A 299 3.57 -6.77 -20.46
N SER A 300 4.91 -6.82 -20.44
CA SER A 300 5.79 -6.03 -21.31
C SER A 300 5.57 -4.51 -21.22
N GLN A 301 5.05 -4.02 -20.10
CA GLN A 301 4.81 -2.59 -19.90
C GLN A 301 6.09 -1.91 -19.39
N ALA A 302 6.73 -1.11 -20.26
CA ALA A 302 7.97 -0.40 -19.92
C ALA A 302 7.82 0.53 -18.70
N ALA A 303 6.62 1.08 -18.48
CA ALA A 303 6.34 1.94 -17.33
C ALA A 303 6.30 1.18 -15.98
N THR A 304 6.02 -0.14 -15.99
CA THR A 304 5.82 -0.93 -14.77
C THR A 304 6.95 -1.90 -14.47
N GLY A 305 7.71 -2.31 -15.49
CA GLY A 305 8.79 -3.29 -15.38
C GLY A 305 10.13 -2.88 -16.02
N GLY A 306 10.32 -1.60 -16.35
CA GLY A 306 11.63 -1.10 -16.76
C GLY A 306 12.63 -1.21 -15.61
N LEU A 307 13.53 -2.19 -15.70
CA LEU A 307 14.75 -2.31 -14.91
C LEU A 307 15.83 -1.38 -15.46
#